data_AF-A0A679K1V9-F1
#
_entry.id   AF-A0A679K1V9-F1
#
_cell.length_a   1.000
_cell.length_b   1.000
_cell.length_c   1.000
_cell.angle_alpha   90.00
_cell.angle_beta   90.00
_cell.angle_gamma   90.00
#
_symmetry.space_group_name_H-M   'P 1'
#
loop_
_entity.id
_entity.type
_entity.pdbx_description
1 polymer ?
#
loop_
_entity_poly.entity_id
_entity_poly.type
_entity_poly.pdbx_seq_one_letter_code
_entity_poly.pdbx_strand_id
1 'polypeptide(L)'
;MADTSEKRLITETGVAARVVQVIEASIEGLGYRVVRVRVSSANGCTVQIMAERPDGTMTVDDCETVSRAISPLLDLDDPVGKAYYLEISSPGIDRPLVRAVDFERWAGYEAKIELAIPLDGRKRFRGIIRAPNADGLTVPIDLPDVKEGLPSRIDLPLRDLGDAYLVLTDDLVRESLRRGGGPPPMLDDEDEDDIEEGAEAEIEPPAPLKKKVERPLKPKASAKPKPEKIETEASRANKAKPVRTKAVRVKDDGKLH
;
A
#
# COMPACT_ATOMS: atom_id res chain seq x y z
N MET A 1 5.62 23.40 -11.11
CA MET A 1 5.71 22.03 -11.66
C MET A 1 6.29 21.18 -10.55
N ALA A 2 5.55 20.18 -10.07
CA ALA A 2 6.04 19.32 -8.99
C ALA A 2 7.06 18.33 -9.58
N ASP A 3 8.24 18.26 -8.96
CA ASP A 3 9.38 17.50 -9.48
C ASP A 3 9.18 15.99 -9.23
N THR A 4 9.14 15.21 -10.31
CA THR A 4 9.11 13.74 -10.23
C THR A 4 10.48 13.16 -9.87
N SER A 5 11.57 13.92 -10.07
CA SER A 5 12.95 13.49 -9.92
C SER A 5 13.51 13.65 -8.50
N GLU A 6 12.69 14.09 -7.54
CA GLU A 6 13.17 14.27 -6.17
C GLU A 6 13.58 12.92 -5.56
N LYS A 7 14.82 12.89 -5.07
CA LYS A 7 15.48 11.67 -4.62
C LYS A 7 14.84 11.12 -3.35
N ARG A 8 14.56 9.81 -3.36
CA ARG A 8 14.15 9.08 -2.15
C ARG A 8 15.31 8.97 -1.17
N LEU A 9 15.03 9.31 0.08
CA LEU A 9 15.93 9.18 1.23
C LEU A 9 16.04 7.72 1.70
N ILE A 10 14.96 6.95 1.53
CA ILE A 10 14.91 5.53 1.85
C ILE A 10 15.00 4.73 0.55
N THR A 11 15.99 3.85 0.47
CA THR A 11 16.20 2.94 -0.67
C THR A 11 16.00 1.49 -0.25
N GLU A 12 15.30 0.75 -1.09
CA GLU A 12 15.14 -0.69 -0.95
C GLU A 12 16.48 -1.43 -1.11
N THR A 13 16.55 -2.66 -0.59
CA THR A 13 17.72 -3.54 -0.74
C THR A 13 17.35 -4.86 -1.42
N GLY A 14 18.35 -5.57 -1.93
CA GLY A 14 18.20 -6.91 -2.51
C GLY A 14 17.27 -6.94 -3.73
N VAL A 15 16.29 -7.85 -3.73
CA VAL A 15 15.37 -8.05 -4.86
C VAL A 15 14.53 -6.80 -5.13
N ALA A 16 14.06 -6.13 -4.08
CA ALA A 16 13.24 -4.92 -4.22
C ALA A 16 14.02 -3.77 -4.88
N ALA A 17 15.32 -3.62 -4.58
CA ALA A 17 16.19 -2.65 -5.24
C ALA A 17 16.30 -2.91 -6.74
N ARG A 18 16.44 -4.18 -7.14
CA ARG A 18 16.47 -4.56 -8.56
C ARG A 18 15.15 -4.27 -9.26
N VAL A 19 14.02 -4.57 -8.61
CA VAL A 19 12.70 -4.22 -9.14
C VAL A 19 12.59 -2.71 -9.38
N VAL A 20 13.01 -1.87 -8.43
CA VAL A 20 13.03 -0.41 -8.59
C VAL A 20 13.86 0.00 -9.82
N GLN A 21 15.09 -0.51 -9.95
CA GLN A 21 15.99 -0.17 -11.07
C GLN A 21 15.36 -0.43 -12.44
N VAL A 22 14.50 -1.44 -12.55
CA VAL A 22 13.81 -1.79 -13.81
C VAL A 22 12.64 -0.85 -14.10
N ILE A 23 11.90 -0.42 -13.08
CA ILE A 23 10.60 0.25 -13.26
C ILE A 23 10.63 1.76 -13.09
N GLU A 24 11.61 2.31 -12.35
CA GLU A 24 11.60 3.69 -11.88
C GLU A 24 11.51 4.69 -13.04
N ALA A 25 12.35 4.55 -14.07
CA ALA A 25 12.33 5.42 -15.24
C ALA A 25 11.00 5.36 -16.02
N SER A 26 10.35 4.20 -16.08
CA SER A 26 9.05 4.03 -16.76
C SER A 26 7.92 4.72 -15.98
N ILE A 27 7.93 4.56 -14.66
CA ILE A 27 6.96 5.21 -13.76
C ILE A 27 7.11 6.73 -13.80
N GLU A 28 8.35 7.23 -13.78
CA GLU A 28 8.66 8.65 -13.91
C GLU A 28 8.24 9.22 -15.26
N GLY A 29 8.48 8.48 -16.36
CA GLY A 29 8.06 8.87 -17.70
C GLY A 29 6.53 9.00 -17.86
N LEU A 30 5.76 8.35 -17.00
CA LEU A 30 4.29 8.45 -16.95
C LEU A 30 3.80 9.58 -16.02
N GLY A 31 4.71 10.31 -15.36
CA GLY A 31 4.36 11.38 -14.42
C GLY A 31 4.02 10.90 -13.01
N TYR A 32 4.42 9.68 -12.65
CA TYR A 32 4.30 9.15 -11.29
C TYR A 32 5.67 9.04 -10.64
N ARG A 33 5.69 8.77 -9.34
CA ARG A 33 6.89 8.51 -8.57
C ARG A 33 6.69 7.25 -7.74
N VAL A 34 7.74 6.43 -7.66
CA VAL A 34 7.76 5.29 -6.75
C VAL A 34 7.82 5.82 -5.31
N VAL A 35 7.01 5.25 -4.43
CA VAL A 35 7.04 5.52 -2.98
C VAL A 35 7.77 4.39 -2.29
N ARG A 36 7.33 3.14 -2.50
CA ARG A 36 7.93 1.96 -1.87
C ARG A 36 7.79 0.73 -2.74
N VAL A 37 8.80 -0.12 -2.76
CA VAL A 37 8.72 -1.48 -3.30
C VAL A 37 8.97 -2.49 -2.21
N ARG A 38 8.11 -3.50 -2.11
CA ARG A 38 8.25 -4.60 -1.15
C ARG A 38 8.07 -5.93 -1.85
N VAL A 39 9.03 -6.84 -1.64
CA VAL A 39 8.91 -8.24 -2.06
C VAL A 39 8.68 -9.08 -0.81
N SER A 40 7.61 -9.86 -0.78
CA SER A 40 7.25 -10.69 0.36
C SER A 40 6.92 -12.12 -0.06
N SER A 41 6.96 -13.05 0.88
CA SER A 41 6.54 -14.44 0.66
C SER A 41 5.01 -14.63 0.75
N ALA A 42 4.25 -13.54 0.93
CA ALA A 42 2.79 -13.60 0.93
C ALA A 42 2.30 -14.20 -0.39
N ASN A 43 1.25 -15.01 -0.32
CA ASN A 43 0.65 -15.70 -1.48
C ASN A 43 1.68 -16.46 -2.36
N GLY A 44 2.79 -16.92 -1.79
CA GLY A 44 3.87 -17.62 -2.50
C GLY A 44 4.98 -16.71 -3.05
N CYS A 45 4.63 -15.49 -3.48
CA CYS A 45 5.52 -14.36 -3.69
C CYS A 45 4.67 -13.16 -4.12
N THR A 46 4.77 -12.03 -3.44
CA THR A 46 4.08 -10.79 -3.84
C THR A 46 5.09 -9.67 -3.98
N VAL A 47 5.04 -8.98 -5.13
CA VAL A 47 5.74 -7.72 -5.39
C VAL A 47 4.71 -6.61 -5.26
N GLN A 48 4.80 -5.86 -4.17
CA GLN A 48 3.95 -4.72 -3.89
C GLN A 48 4.70 -3.43 -4.23
N ILE A 49 4.12 -2.60 -5.09
CA ILE A 49 4.66 -1.31 -5.51
C ILE A 49 3.66 -0.23 -5.14
N MET A 50 4.10 0.68 -4.29
CA MET A 50 3.38 1.92 -3.99
C MET A 50 3.90 3.01 -4.92
N ALA A 51 3.01 3.64 -5.66
CA ALA A 51 3.31 4.79 -6.51
C ALA A 51 2.29 5.89 -6.29
N GLU A 52 2.54 7.06 -6.84
CA GLU A 52 1.61 8.19 -6.84
C GLU A 52 2.08 9.28 -7.79
N ARG A 53 1.26 10.30 -7.99
CA ARG A 53 1.68 11.57 -8.61
C ARG A 53 2.46 12.42 -7.61
N PRO A 54 3.27 13.39 -8.08
CA PRO A 54 3.99 14.32 -7.18
C PRO A 54 3.09 15.11 -6.22
N ASP A 55 1.81 15.29 -6.56
CA ASP A 55 0.82 15.93 -5.69
C ASP A 55 0.28 15.01 -4.57
N GLY A 56 0.65 13.73 -4.58
CA GLY A 56 0.23 12.69 -3.63
C GLY A 56 -1.03 11.93 -4.02
N THR A 57 -1.61 12.20 -5.20
CA THR A 57 -2.83 11.55 -5.68
C THR A 57 -2.53 10.34 -6.55
N MET A 58 -3.44 9.36 -6.54
CA MET A 58 -3.43 8.23 -7.47
C MET A 58 -4.80 7.55 -7.47
N THR A 59 -5.37 7.33 -8.65
CA THR A 59 -6.65 6.65 -8.84
C THR A 59 -6.46 5.15 -9.14
N VAL A 60 -7.55 4.39 -9.19
CA VAL A 60 -7.51 2.98 -9.60
C VAL A 60 -7.05 2.83 -11.06
N ASP A 61 -7.46 3.75 -11.94
CA ASP A 61 -7.06 3.76 -13.35
C ASP A 61 -5.57 4.09 -13.51
N ASP A 62 -5.03 4.94 -12.63
CA ASP A 62 -3.60 5.21 -12.56
C ASP A 62 -2.81 3.94 -12.18
N CYS A 63 -3.33 3.15 -11.23
CA CYS A 63 -2.73 1.86 -10.83
C CYS A 63 -2.72 0.87 -12.00
N GLU A 64 -3.82 0.80 -12.77
CA GLU A 64 -3.87 -0.02 -13.98
C GLU A 64 -2.87 0.45 -15.03
N THR A 65 -2.78 1.76 -15.26
CA THR A 65 -1.84 2.37 -16.20
C THR A 65 -0.40 2.01 -15.85
N VAL A 66 -0.01 2.20 -14.59
CA VAL A 66 1.33 1.83 -14.09
C VAL A 66 1.57 0.33 -14.23
N SER A 67 0.62 -0.50 -13.82
CA SER A 67 0.72 -1.97 -13.91
C SER A 67 0.99 -2.45 -15.34
N ARG A 68 0.21 -1.94 -16.31
CA ARG A 68 0.34 -2.29 -17.73
C ARG A 68 1.70 -1.85 -18.30
N ALA A 69 2.23 -0.71 -17.86
CA ALA A 69 3.49 -0.18 -18.35
C ALA A 69 4.72 -0.94 -17.84
N ILE A 70 4.71 -1.36 -16.56
CA ILE A 70 5.89 -1.98 -15.94
C ILE A 70 5.90 -3.51 -16.06
N SER A 71 4.75 -4.16 -16.26
CA SER A 71 4.68 -5.63 -16.34
C SER A 71 5.60 -6.20 -17.43
N PRO A 72 5.63 -5.67 -18.67
CA PRO A 72 6.53 -6.18 -19.71
C PRO A 72 8.01 -6.00 -19.36
N LEU A 73 8.37 -4.93 -18.62
CA LEU A 73 9.74 -4.67 -18.19
C LEU A 73 10.18 -5.69 -17.14
N LEU A 74 9.30 -5.96 -16.16
CA LEU A 74 9.56 -6.97 -15.13
C LEU A 74 9.60 -8.39 -15.71
N ASP A 75 8.84 -8.68 -16.77
CA ASP A 75 8.88 -9.96 -17.47
C ASP A 75 10.17 -10.16 -18.28
N LEU A 76 10.68 -9.09 -18.87
CA LEU A 76 11.92 -9.11 -19.65
C LEU A 76 13.16 -9.28 -18.74
N ASP A 77 13.26 -8.46 -17.69
CA ASP A 77 14.44 -8.42 -16.83
C ASP A 77 14.40 -9.49 -15.71
N ASP A 78 13.21 -10.03 -15.40
CA ASP A 78 12.94 -11.02 -14.34
C ASP A 78 13.77 -10.83 -13.05
N PRO A 79 13.66 -9.66 -12.37
CA PRO A 79 14.47 -9.39 -11.18
C PRO A 79 14.12 -10.29 -9.98
N VAL A 80 12.98 -11.00 -10.01
CA VAL A 80 12.47 -11.84 -8.93
C VAL A 80 12.89 -13.30 -9.09
N GLY A 81 13.00 -13.80 -10.32
CA GLY A 81 13.48 -15.16 -10.63
C GLY A 81 12.51 -16.30 -10.27
N LYS A 82 11.25 -15.97 -9.98
CA LYS A 82 10.18 -16.93 -9.69
C LYS A 82 8.82 -16.29 -9.95
N ALA A 83 7.77 -17.09 -10.08
CA ALA A 83 6.41 -16.59 -10.22
C ALA A 83 6.00 -15.74 -9.01
N TYR A 84 5.33 -14.63 -9.26
CA TYR A 84 4.85 -13.69 -8.23
C TYR A 84 3.49 -13.08 -8.60
N TYR A 85 2.85 -12.50 -7.59
CA TYR A 85 1.70 -11.62 -7.72
C TYR A 85 2.20 -10.16 -7.73
N LEU A 86 1.79 -9.39 -8.73
CA LEU A 86 2.07 -7.95 -8.81
C LEU A 86 0.89 -7.17 -8.21
N GLU A 87 1.19 -6.33 -7.23
CA GLU A 87 0.22 -5.45 -6.58
C GLU A 87 0.69 -4.00 -6.73
N ILE A 88 -0.14 -3.17 -7.37
CA ILE A 88 0.09 -1.72 -7.51
C ILE A 88 -0.94 -0.99 -6.67
N SER A 89 -0.51 -0.05 -5.84
CA SER A 89 -1.41 0.75 -5.02
C SER A 89 -0.87 2.16 -4.80
N SER A 90 -1.74 3.06 -4.35
CA SER A 90 -1.34 4.28 -3.65
C SER A 90 -0.84 3.97 -2.23
N PRO A 91 -0.09 4.87 -1.57
CA PRO A 91 0.28 4.71 -0.15
C PRO A 91 -0.91 4.80 0.82
N GLY A 92 -1.91 5.63 0.51
CA GLY A 92 -3.06 5.86 1.38
C GLY A 92 -2.68 6.48 2.73
N ILE A 93 -3.33 6.02 3.81
CA ILE A 93 -3.17 6.57 5.17
C ILE A 93 -1.91 6.04 5.88
N ASP A 94 -1.51 4.79 5.62
CA ASP A 94 -0.26 4.20 6.13
C ASP A 94 0.94 4.60 5.25
N ARG A 95 1.05 5.91 5.01
CA ARG A 95 1.96 6.49 4.03
C ARG A 95 3.42 6.41 4.51
N PRO A 96 4.34 5.81 3.73
CA PRO A 96 5.77 5.94 3.95
C PRO A 96 6.25 7.37 3.61
N LEU A 97 7.03 7.99 4.49
CA LEU A 97 7.67 9.28 4.25
C LEU A 97 9.09 9.03 3.73
N VAL A 98 9.28 9.15 2.41
CA VAL A 98 10.53 8.74 1.75
C VAL A 98 11.28 9.89 1.11
N ARG A 99 10.73 11.11 1.10
CA ARG A 99 11.35 12.33 0.55
C ARG A 99 11.19 13.50 1.52
N ALA A 100 12.00 14.55 1.34
CA ALA A 100 11.92 15.75 2.18
C ALA A 100 10.55 16.44 2.06
N VAL A 101 9.99 16.53 0.83
CA VAL A 101 8.65 17.08 0.61
C VAL A 101 7.52 16.29 1.28
N ASP A 102 7.74 15.00 1.57
CA ASP A 102 6.73 14.23 2.30
C ASP A 102 6.62 14.74 3.75
N PHE A 103 7.75 15.10 4.38
CA PHE A 103 7.76 15.69 5.72
C PHE A 103 7.14 17.09 5.73
N GLU A 104 7.39 17.89 4.69
CA GLU A 104 6.77 19.22 4.56
C GLU A 104 5.25 19.11 4.40
N ARG A 105 4.79 18.25 3.49
CA ARG A 105 3.36 18.04 3.18
C ARG A 105 2.54 17.56 4.36
N TRP A 106 3.15 16.75 5.22
CA TRP A 106 2.50 16.13 6.37
C TRP A 106 2.94 16.72 7.71
N ALA A 107 3.56 17.91 7.70
CA ALA A 107 3.83 18.66 8.91
C ALA A 107 2.54 18.87 9.72
N GLY A 108 2.63 18.65 11.03
CA GLY A 108 1.49 18.70 11.95
C GLY A 108 0.84 17.35 12.24
N TYR A 109 1.17 16.28 11.51
CA TYR A 109 0.65 14.93 11.77
C TYR A 109 1.64 14.09 12.59
N GLU A 110 1.11 13.08 13.28
CA GLU A 110 1.94 12.12 14.00
C GLU A 110 2.61 11.13 13.03
N ALA A 111 3.90 10.92 13.19
CA ALA A 111 4.67 9.95 12.44
C ALA A 111 5.53 9.08 13.37
N LYS A 112 5.79 7.85 12.93
CA LYS A 112 6.79 6.97 13.51
C LYS A 112 8.01 6.96 12.59
N ILE A 113 9.17 7.32 13.14
CA ILE A 113 10.43 7.44 12.43
C ILE A 113 11.46 6.51 13.06
N GLU A 114 12.15 5.72 12.25
CA GLU A 114 13.28 4.90 12.64
C GLU A 114 14.51 5.35 11.86
N LEU A 115 15.57 5.71 12.60
CA LEU A 115 16.86 6.07 12.01
C LEU A 115 17.71 4.82 11.79
N ALA A 116 18.43 4.78 10.67
CA ALA A 116 19.45 3.79 10.39
C ALA A 116 20.59 3.91 11.42
N ILE A 117 21.02 5.13 11.71
CA ILE A 117 22.06 5.48 12.68
C ILE A 117 21.38 6.05 13.94
N PRO A 118 21.64 5.53 15.16
CA PRO A 118 21.05 6.09 16.37
C PRO A 118 21.46 7.56 16.57
N LEU A 119 20.50 8.39 16.99
CA LEU A 119 20.74 9.73 17.50
C LEU A 119 20.65 9.67 19.03
N ASP A 120 21.73 10.02 19.72
CA ASP A 120 21.84 9.95 21.19
C ASP A 120 21.41 8.59 21.77
N GLY A 121 21.80 7.50 21.10
CA GLY A 121 21.47 6.13 21.51
C GLY A 121 20.02 5.70 21.23
N ARG A 122 19.18 6.59 20.67
CA ARG A 122 17.80 6.32 20.31
C ARG A 122 17.66 6.19 18.79
N LYS A 123 17.02 5.11 18.33
CA LYS A 123 16.71 4.90 16.90
C LYS A 123 15.27 5.20 16.53
N ARG A 124 14.33 5.06 17.46
CA ARG A 124 12.89 5.10 17.19
C ARG A 124 12.25 6.31 17.83
N PHE A 125 11.56 7.09 17.01
CA PHE A 125 10.87 8.31 17.38
C PHE A 125 9.41 8.17 16.98
N ARG A 126 8.53 8.71 17.81
CA ARG A 126 7.09 8.80 17.55
C ARG A 126 6.64 10.16 18.07
N GLY A 127 6.00 10.94 17.22
CA GLY A 127 5.62 12.30 17.55
C GLY A 127 5.15 13.09 16.35
N ILE A 128 4.87 14.37 16.56
CA ILE A 128 4.32 15.27 15.55
C ILE A 128 5.45 15.83 14.72
N ILE A 129 5.44 15.57 13.41
CA ILE A 129 6.46 16.11 12.50
C ILE A 129 6.22 17.59 12.23
N ARG A 130 7.30 18.35 12.04
CA ARG A 130 7.26 19.75 11.59
C ARG A 130 7.83 19.85 10.18
N ALA A 131 7.67 21.03 9.60
CA ALA A 131 8.32 21.34 8.32
C ALA A 131 9.85 21.17 8.48
N PRO A 132 10.54 20.61 7.46
CA PRO A 132 11.99 20.56 7.44
C PRO A 132 12.61 21.94 7.70
N ASN A 133 13.78 21.96 8.33
CA ASN A 133 14.54 23.18 8.52
C ASN A 133 14.96 23.78 7.17
N ALA A 134 15.35 25.07 7.15
CA ALA A 134 15.68 25.79 5.91
C ALA A 134 16.83 25.16 5.10
N ASP A 135 17.65 24.30 5.72
CA ASP A 135 18.69 23.53 5.05
C ASP A 135 18.16 22.31 4.28
N GLY A 136 16.92 21.88 4.54
CA GLY A 136 16.32 20.67 3.98
C GLY A 136 17.01 19.37 4.42
N LEU A 137 17.89 19.43 5.42
CA LEU A 137 18.70 18.30 5.88
C LEU A 137 18.15 17.67 7.16
N THR A 138 17.39 18.44 7.93
CA THR A 138 16.84 18.02 9.22
C THR A 138 15.34 18.27 9.31
N VAL A 139 14.64 17.38 10.01
CA VAL A 139 13.21 17.52 10.29
C VAL A 139 12.97 17.53 11.81
N PRO A 140 12.36 18.58 12.37
CA PRO A 140 11.99 18.61 13.77
C PRO A 140 10.81 17.68 14.04
N ILE A 141 10.87 16.94 15.15
CA ILE A 141 9.76 16.14 15.68
C ILE A 141 9.45 16.54 17.12
N ASP A 142 8.17 16.81 17.41
CA ASP A 142 7.67 17.07 18.75
C ASP A 142 7.22 15.74 19.37
N LEU A 143 7.87 15.34 20.45
CA LEU A 143 7.68 14.07 21.12
C LEU A 143 6.69 14.24 22.30
N PRO A 144 5.51 13.60 22.28
CA PRO A 144 4.53 13.71 23.36
C PRO A 144 4.93 12.94 24.63
N ASP A 145 5.67 11.84 24.48
CA ASP A 145 5.96 10.88 25.57
C ASP A 145 7.39 11.02 26.13
N VAL A 146 7.85 12.23 26.44
CA VAL A 146 9.22 12.46 26.91
C VAL A 146 9.30 12.46 28.43
N LYS A 147 10.26 11.70 29.00
CA LYS A 147 10.55 11.73 30.45
C LYS A 147 11.03 13.13 30.86
N GLU A 148 10.69 13.57 32.07
CA GLU A 148 11.19 14.82 32.63
C GLU A 148 12.72 14.95 32.47
N GLY A 149 13.15 16.09 31.91
CA GLY A 149 14.57 16.42 31.70
C GLY A 149 15.11 16.15 30.28
N LEU A 150 14.33 15.57 29.37
CA LEU A 150 14.70 15.43 27.96
C LEU A 150 13.97 16.47 27.08
N PRO A 151 14.56 16.89 25.95
CA PRO A 151 13.93 17.86 25.07
C PRO A 151 12.68 17.27 24.42
N SER A 152 11.57 18.02 24.49
CA SER A 152 10.30 17.66 23.85
C SER A 152 10.33 17.81 22.32
N ARG A 153 11.35 18.51 21.78
CA ARG A 153 11.61 18.64 20.35
C ARG A 153 13.01 18.15 20.03
N ILE A 154 13.13 17.33 18.99
CA ILE A 154 14.41 16.83 18.49
C ILE A 154 14.47 17.01 16.97
N ASP A 155 15.62 17.43 16.46
CA ASP A 155 15.87 17.52 15.02
C ASP A 155 16.47 16.20 14.52
N LEU A 156 15.77 15.55 13.59
CA LEU A 156 16.19 14.28 13.01
C LEU A 156 16.89 14.52 11.67
N PRO A 157 18.12 14.01 11.48
CA PRO A 157 18.82 14.12 10.20
C PRO A 157 18.17 13.21 9.15
N LEU A 158 17.68 13.81 8.06
CA LEU A 158 17.02 13.09 6.96
C LEU A 158 17.96 12.11 6.24
N ARG A 159 19.28 12.35 6.26
CA ARG A 159 20.30 11.44 5.72
C ARG A 159 20.39 10.10 6.46
N ASP A 160 20.00 10.07 7.73
CA ASP A 160 20.11 8.90 8.60
C ASP A 160 18.75 8.19 8.74
N LEU A 161 17.77 8.58 7.92
CA LEU A 161 16.44 8.01 7.89
C LEU A 161 16.50 6.56 7.40
N GLY A 162 16.00 5.63 8.22
CA GLY A 162 15.84 4.23 7.82
C GLY A 162 14.42 3.95 7.33
N ASP A 163 13.44 4.35 8.11
CA ASP A 163 12.02 4.10 7.88
C ASP A 163 11.19 5.23 8.48
N ALA A 164 10.11 5.63 7.82
CA ALA A 164 9.16 6.60 8.38
C ALA A 164 7.76 6.38 7.84
N TYR A 165 6.76 6.41 8.74
CA TYR A 165 5.36 6.15 8.43
C TYR A 165 4.45 7.10 9.20
N LEU A 166 3.36 7.55 8.57
CA LEU A 166 2.32 8.28 9.29
C LEU A 166 1.59 7.34 10.27
N VAL A 167 1.23 7.86 11.44
CA VAL A 167 0.44 7.14 12.43
C VAL A 167 -1.04 7.42 12.17
N LEU A 168 -1.83 6.35 12.09
CA LEU A 168 -3.27 6.42 11.95
C LEU A 168 -3.90 7.06 13.20
N THR A 169 -4.13 8.36 13.12
CA THR A 169 -4.82 9.19 14.12
C THR A 169 -6.14 9.69 13.53
N ASP A 170 -7.11 10.05 14.38
CA ASP A 170 -8.41 10.56 13.91
C ASP A 170 -8.26 11.81 13.04
N ASP A 171 -7.30 12.67 13.38
CA ASP A 171 -6.98 13.87 12.59
C ASP A 171 -6.43 13.50 11.21
N LEU A 172 -5.58 12.47 11.12
CA LEU A 172 -5.08 11.96 9.85
C LEU A 172 -6.19 11.33 9.01
N VAL A 173 -7.10 10.57 9.63
CA VAL A 173 -8.26 9.98 8.93
C VAL A 173 -9.13 11.08 8.34
N ARG A 174 -9.46 12.10 9.15
CA ARG A 174 -10.28 13.24 8.71
C ARG A 174 -9.64 14.00 7.56
N GLU A 175 -8.33 14.22 7.62
CA GLU A 175 -7.61 14.87 6.53
C GLU A 175 -7.54 14.01 5.27
N SER A 176 -7.26 12.72 5.41
CA SER A 176 -7.21 11.80 4.27
C SER A 176 -8.54 11.74 3.53
N LEU A 177 -9.66 11.74 4.26
CA LEU A 177 -11.00 11.81 3.68
C LEU A 177 -11.25 13.13 2.94
N ARG A 178 -10.76 14.26 3.47
CA ARG A 178 -10.84 15.55 2.76
C ARG A 178 -10.04 15.56 1.45
N ARG A 179 -8.86 14.93 1.43
CA ARG A 179 -7.97 14.92 0.27
C ARG A 179 -8.31 13.84 -0.77
N GLY A 180 -8.87 12.71 -0.33
CA GLY A 180 -9.13 11.53 -1.16
C GLY A 180 -10.48 11.50 -1.89
N GLY A 181 -11.28 12.56 -1.78
CA GLY A 181 -12.72 12.49 -2.05
C GLY A 181 -13.42 11.95 -0.81
N GLY A 182 -14.41 12.71 -0.32
CA GLY A 182 -14.99 12.58 1.02
C GLY A 182 -15.45 11.17 1.41
N PRO A 183 -15.77 10.96 2.70
CA PRO A 183 -16.42 9.72 3.10
C PRO A 183 -17.70 9.52 2.26
N PRO A 184 -18.14 8.27 2.01
CA PRO A 184 -19.50 8.05 1.56
C PRO A 184 -20.42 8.84 2.50
N PRO A 185 -21.48 9.50 2.00
CA PRO A 185 -22.40 10.20 2.88
C PRO A 185 -22.81 9.22 3.97
N MET A 186 -22.53 9.61 5.21
CA MET A 186 -23.18 8.98 6.35
C MET A 186 -24.67 9.17 6.06
N LEU A 187 -25.40 8.08 5.90
CA LEU A 187 -26.85 8.14 5.99
C LEU A 187 -27.09 8.55 7.44
N ASP A 188 -27.41 9.81 7.65
CA ASP A 188 -27.91 10.28 8.91
C ASP A 188 -29.23 9.54 9.13
N ASP A 189 -29.30 8.72 10.19
CA ASP A 189 -30.48 7.94 10.60
C ASP A 189 -31.60 8.86 11.16
N GLU A 190 -31.79 10.04 10.58
CA GLU A 190 -32.76 11.04 11.01
C GLU A 190 -33.53 11.56 9.79
N ASP A 191 -34.55 10.80 9.36
CA ASP A 191 -35.78 11.30 8.75
C ASP A 191 -36.76 10.10 8.67
N GLU A 192 -37.41 9.78 9.79
CA GLU A 192 -38.47 8.75 9.86
C GLU A 192 -39.86 9.32 9.54
N ASP A 193 -40.02 10.61 9.21
CA ASP A 193 -41.34 11.24 9.05
C ASP A 193 -41.41 12.10 7.78
N ASP A 194 -41.69 11.49 6.62
CA ASP A 194 -42.62 12.03 5.61
C ASP A 194 -42.67 11.07 4.39
N ILE A 195 -43.57 10.08 4.47
CA ILE A 195 -44.07 9.37 3.28
C ILE A 195 -45.56 9.67 3.19
N GLU A 196 -45.92 10.74 2.48
CA GLU A 196 -47.30 10.93 2.01
C GLU A 196 -47.63 9.85 0.96
N GLU A 197 -48.69 9.10 1.25
CA GLU A 197 -49.30 8.07 0.40
C GLU A 197 -49.72 8.62 -0.98
N GLY A 198 -49.39 7.89 -2.05
CA GLY A 198 -50.08 8.09 -3.32
C GLY A 198 -49.42 7.49 -4.56
N ALA A 199 -49.39 6.15 -4.68
CA ALA A 199 -49.70 5.40 -5.91
C ALA A 199 -49.29 3.93 -5.76
N GLU A 200 -50.28 3.07 -5.58
CA GLU A 200 -50.14 1.62 -5.57
C GLU A 200 -49.76 1.10 -6.97
N ALA A 201 -48.64 0.39 -7.05
CA ALA A 201 -48.40 -0.60 -8.10
C ALA A 201 -47.86 -1.86 -7.41
N GLU A 202 -48.76 -2.82 -7.23
CA GLU A 202 -48.48 -4.17 -6.71
C GLU A 202 -47.38 -4.84 -7.53
N ILE A 203 -46.28 -5.24 -6.86
CA ILE A 203 -45.37 -6.26 -7.38
C ILE A 203 -45.26 -7.35 -6.31
N GLU A 204 -45.95 -8.45 -6.55
CA GLU A 204 -45.86 -9.67 -5.73
C GLU A 204 -44.41 -10.18 -5.62
N PRO A 205 -43.93 -10.57 -4.42
CA PRO A 205 -42.61 -11.16 -4.28
C PRO A 205 -42.61 -12.62 -4.79
N PRO A 206 -41.64 -13.03 -5.65
CA PRO A 206 -41.57 -14.42 -6.06
C PRO A 206 -41.06 -15.31 -4.92
N ALA A 207 -41.76 -16.43 -4.75
CA ALA A 207 -41.55 -17.45 -3.72
C ALA A 207 -40.14 -18.10 -3.74
N PRO A 208 -39.63 -18.55 -2.59
CA PRO A 208 -38.31 -19.19 -2.50
C PRO A 208 -38.33 -20.63 -3.02
N LEU A 209 -37.53 -20.90 -4.05
CA LEU A 209 -37.29 -22.25 -4.55
C LEU A 209 -36.38 -23.04 -3.59
N LYS A 210 -36.99 -24.00 -2.89
CA LYS A 210 -36.30 -25.06 -2.14
C LYS A 210 -35.59 -26.01 -3.11
N LYS A 211 -34.27 -26.13 -3.04
CA LYS A 211 -33.55 -27.34 -3.48
C LYS A 211 -32.70 -27.89 -2.34
N LYS A 212 -33.18 -29.01 -1.78
CA LYS A 212 -32.36 -30.02 -1.09
C LYS A 212 -31.42 -30.64 -2.12
N VAL A 213 -30.12 -30.78 -1.82
CA VAL A 213 -29.33 -32.03 -1.94
C VAL A 213 -28.03 -31.90 -1.13
N GLU A 214 -28.00 -32.71 -0.07
CA GLU A 214 -26.93 -33.52 0.55
C GLU A 214 -25.49 -33.02 0.76
N ARG A 215 -25.06 -33.18 2.03
CA ARG A 215 -23.71 -33.01 2.57
C ARG A 215 -22.80 -34.19 2.17
N PRO A 216 -21.56 -33.97 1.72
CA PRO A 216 -20.54 -35.02 1.70
C PRO A 216 -19.94 -35.25 3.09
N LEU A 217 -19.73 -36.53 3.40
CA LEU A 217 -19.21 -37.07 4.65
C LEU A 217 -17.72 -36.75 4.87
N LYS A 218 -17.34 -36.50 6.13
CA LYS A 218 -15.95 -36.40 6.61
C LYS A 218 -15.17 -37.70 6.35
N PRO A 219 -13.94 -37.64 5.81
CA PRO A 219 -12.99 -38.75 5.93
C PRO A 219 -12.31 -38.75 7.31
N LYS A 220 -12.21 -39.94 7.89
CA LYS A 220 -11.48 -40.26 9.13
C LYS A 220 -9.96 -40.31 8.90
N ALA A 221 -9.23 -40.12 10.00
CA ALA A 221 -7.78 -40.17 10.12
C ALA A 221 -7.15 -41.50 9.67
N SER A 222 -5.94 -41.41 9.10
CA SER A 222 -4.98 -42.52 9.01
C SER A 222 -3.54 -41.96 8.90
N ALA A 223 -2.58 -42.84 9.18
CA ALA A 223 -1.32 -42.59 9.87
C ALA A 223 -0.17 -41.98 9.04
N LYS A 224 0.81 -41.42 9.77
CA LYS A 224 2.15 -41.02 9.31
C LYS A 224 2.98 -42.21 8.79
N PRO A 225 3.89 -41.97 7.84
CA PRO A 225 5.21 -42.60 7.84
C PRO A 225 6.36 -41.57 7.92
N LYS A 226 7.52 -42.05 8.39
CA LYS A 226 8.81 -41.34 8.59
C LYS A 226 9.60 -41.19 7.26
N PRO A 227 10.66 -40.36 7.21
CA PRO A 227 11.33 -39.95 5.98
C PRO A 227 12.49 -40.88 5.58
N GLU A 228 12.80 -40.92 4.28
CA GLU A 228 14.04 -41.47 3.75
C GLU A 228 14.58 -40.58 2.61
N LYS A 229 15.89 -40.34 2.60
CA LYS A 229 16.65 -39.57 1.60
C LYS A 229 16.98 -40.46 0.38
N ILE A 230 17.19 -39.86 -0.80
CA ILE A 230 18.39 -39.97 -1.66
C ILE A 230 18.20 -39.15 -2.95
N GLU A 231 19.32 -38.61 -3.42
CA GLU A 231 19.60 -37.67 -4.53
C GLU A 231 19.36 -38.25 -5.94
N THR A 232 19.18 -37.39 -6.97
CA THR A 232 20.04 -37.24 -8.18
C THR A 232 19.37 -36.42 -9.30
N GLU A 233 20.13 -36.16 -10.36
CA GLU A 233 20.24 -34.98 -11.22
C GLU A 233 19.23 -34.81 -12.39
N ALA A 234 19.21 -33.57 -12.89
CA ALA A 234 19.04 -33.12 -14.28
C ALA A 234 17.77 -33.49 -15.09
N SER A 235 17.02 -32.47 -15.52
CA SER A 235 16.86 -32.13 -16.96
C SER A 235 15.86 -31.00 -17.24
N ARG A 236 16.24 -30.19 -18.24
CA ARG A 236 15.50 -29.22 -19.08
C ARG A 236 13.96 -29.14 -18.94
N ALA A 237 13.46 -27.91 -18.81
CA ALA A 237 12.63 -27.21 -19.80
C ALA A 237 11.90 -26.03 -19.11
N ASN A 238 12.42 -24.80 -19.21
CA ASN A 238 11.73 -23.64 -18.65
C ASN A 238 10.66 -23.16 -19.64
N LYS A 239 9.47 -23.73 -19.45
CA LYS A 239 8.21 -23.31 -20.07
C LYS A 239 7.82 -21.96 -19.44
N ALA A 240 7.61 -20.94 -20.27
CA ALA A 240 7.13 -19.63 -19.86
C ALA A 240 5.91 -19.78 -18.94
N LYS A 241 5.97 -19.16 -17.75
CA LYS A 241 4.90 -19.20 -16.74
C LYS A 241 4.18 -17.84 -16.73
N PRO A 242 2.84 -17.82 -16.69
CA PRO A 242 2.09 -16.59 -16.82
C PRO A 242 2.14 -15.78 -15.52
N VAL A 243 2.38 -14.47 -15.64
CA VAL A 243 2.12 -13.50 -14.57
C VAL A 243 0.63 -13.50 -14.28
N ARG A 244 0.26 -13.72 -13.03
CA ARG A 244 -1.12 -13.58 -12.57
C ARG A 244 -1.32 -12.22 -11.95
N THR A 245 -1.68 -11.25 -12.78
CA THR A 245 -2.26 -9.98 -12.33
C THR A 245 -3.63 -10.24 -11.74
N LYS A 246 -3.81 -9.97 -10.44
CA LYS A 246 -5.15 -9.84 -9.85
C LYS A 246 -5.43 -8.37 -9.64
N ALA A 247 -6.20 -7.77 -10.54
CA ALA A 247 -6.95 -6.56 -10.23
C ALA A 247 -8.12 -6.99 -9.32
N VAL A 248 -8.16 -6.52 -8.08
CA VAL A 248 -9.35 -6.65 -7.24
C VAL A 248 -10.31 -5.54 -7.66
N ARG A 249 -11.24 -5.89 -8.54
CA ARG A 249 -12.38 -5.06 -8.94
C ARG A 249 -13.54 -5.34 -7.99
N VAL A 250 -13.95 -4.33 -7.24
CA VAL A 250 -15.24 -4.32 -6.53
C VAL A 250 -16.34 -4.36 -7.59
N LYS A 251 -17.34 -5.22 -7.38
CA LYS A 251 -18.49 -5.39 -8.27
C LYS A 251 -19.31 -4.11 -8.25
N ASP A 252 -19.53 -3.54 -9.43
CA ASP A 252 -20.63 -2.63 -9.70
C ASP A 252 -21.47 -3.28 -10.81
N ASP A 253 -22.72 -3.58 -10.47
CA ASP A 253 -23.72 -4.16 -11.34
C ASP A 253 -24.35 -3.04 -12.17
N GLY A 254 -24.20 -3.08 -13.49
CA GLY A 254 -24.84 -2.11 -14.39
C GLY A 254 -24.84 -2.57 -15.83
N LYS A 255 -26.00 -3.06 -16.30
CA LYS A 255 -26.28 -3.51 -17.66
C LYS A 255 -26.80 -2.33 -18.50
N LEU A 256 -26.24 -2.18 -19.70
CA LEU A 256 -26.85 -1.79 -20.99
C LEU A 256 -27.70 -0.49 -21.08
N HIS A 257 -27.25 0.38 -22.00
CA HIS A 257 -28.06 0.76 -23.17
C HIS A 257 -27.30 0.39 -24.44
#